data_AF-A0A093I8P1-F1
#
_entry.id   AF-A0A093I8P1-F1
#
_cell.length_a   1.000
_cell.length_b   1.000
_cell.length_c   1.000
_cell.angle_alpha   90.00
_cell.angle_beta   90.00
_cell.angle_gamma   90.00
#
_symmetry.space_group_name_H-M   'P 1'
#
loop_
_entity.id
_entity.type
_entity.pdbx_description
1 polymer ?
#
loop_
_entity_poly.entity_id
_entity_poly.type
_entity_poly.pdbx_seq_one_letter_code
_entity_poly.pdbx_strand_id
1 'polypeptide(L)'
;FQPRRVGVDWRRFSAIDVERVAREVDVATLQDHITGVTFCNLDGERLKVLRMAQLSIEYLLHCQEHLGTSLAMHAQRLQAAHAELACAQQQAAEQAAQLRGAKEENRMWKKLIATQQFLLQAGPNTYCKVRGGQVGGLGAGKPHLAHGTSVSLSFAERQKMKQVEQMEDELEELKAKLRETRQQLEAEREAEKLRREQETERVRQREEEGRRDLERWKEERTKLHEEIDGLRQLFLAGFKDVASRSSAVEG
;
A
#
# COMPACT_ATOMS: atom_id res chain seq x y z
N PHE A 1 0.96 14.00 29.62
CA PHE A 1 0.70 14.40 31.01
C PHE A 1 1.64 15.52 31.41
N GLN A 2 1.11 16.67 31.84
CA GLN A 2 1.88 17.91 32.02
C GLN A 2 2.05 18.28 33.52
N PRO A 3 3.21 18.83 33.96
CA PRO A 3 3.41 19.21 35.36
C PRO A 3 2.50 20.35 35.79
N ARG A 4 1.63 20.09 36.77
CA ARG A 4 0.59 21.03 37.21
C ARG A 4 1.14 21.99 38.27
N ARG A 5 1.17 23.27 37.94
CA ARG A 5 1.77 24.35 38.77
C ARG A 5 0.87 25.58 38.92
N VAL A 6 -0.34 25.54 38.35
CA VAL A 6 -1.29 26.66 38.33
C VAL A 6 -2.30 26.51 39.47
N GLY A 7 -2.49 27.56 40.27
CA GLY A 7 -3.52 27.58 41.31
C GLY A 7 -4.94 27.71 40.74
N VAL A 8 -5.95 27.29 41.50
CA VAL A 8 -7.35 27.36 41.07
C VAL A 8 -7.86 28.80 41.06
N ASP A 9 -8.27 29.30 39.90
CA ASP A 9 -9.07 30.53 39.80
C ASP A 9 -10.54 30.25 40.13
N TRP A 10 -10.85 30.33 41.41
CA TRP A 10 -12.20 30.16 41.93
C TRP A 10 -13.20 31.19 41.38
N ARG A 11 -12.76 32.38 40.95
CA ARG A 11 -13.66 33.41 40.41
C ARG A 11 -14.17 33.02 39.03
N ARG A 12 -13.27 32.58 38.13
CA ARG A 12 -13.68 31.99 36.84
C ARG A 12 -14.55 30.77 37.06
N PHE A 13 -14.19 29.88 37.99
CA PHE A 13 -14.97 28.67 38.27
C PHE A 13 -16.40 28.99 38.75
N SER A 14 -16.56 29.98 39.65
CA SER A 14 -17.87 30.40 40.16
C SER A 14 -18.78 31.11 39.15
N ALA A 15 -18.23 31.53 38.00
CA ALA A 15 -18.97 32.20 36.94
C ALA A 15 -19.53 31.23 35.88
N ILE A 16 -19.25 29.92 35.99
CA ILE A 16 -19.70 28.90 35.04
C ILE A 16 -21.14 28.48 35.38
N ASP A 17 -22.08 28.83 34.51
CA ASP A 17 -23.43 28.23 34.54
C ASP A 17 -23.40 26.85 33.88
N VAL A 18 -23.13 25.82 34.70
CA VAL A 18 -23.06 24.41 34.27
C VAL A 18 -24.38 23.94 33.67
N GLU A 19 -25.51 24.39 34.22
CA GLU A 19 -26.87 24.04 33.78
C GLU A 19 -27.25 24.72 32.45
N ARG A 20 -26.55 25.78 32.06
CA ARG A 20 -26.64 26.36 30.72
C ARG A 20 -25.73 25.64 29.73
N VAL A 21 -24.46 25.43 30.08
CA VAL A 21 -23.49 24.74 29.21
C VAL A 21 -23.95 23.31 28.85
N ALA A 22 -24.50 22.56 29.81
CA ALA A 22 -25.02 21.21 29.58
C ALA A 22 -26.27 21.17 28.67
N ARG A 23 -27.03 22.26 28.62
CA ARG A 23 -28.31 22.40 27.88
C ARG A 23 -28.11 22.96 26.48
N GLU A 24 -27.21 23.93 26.33
CA GLU A 24 -26.83 24.54 25.06
C GLU A 24 -25.81 23.68 24.29
N VAL A 25 -25.17 22.71 24.97
CA VAL A 25 -24.09 21.86 24.44
C VAL A 25 -22.97 22.73 23.83
N ASP A 26 -22.63 23.82 24.52
CA ASP A 26 -21.59 24.76 24.09
C ASP A 26 -20.20 24.13 24.29
N VAL A 27 -19.76 23.41 23.26
CA VAL A 27 -18.46 22.74 23.21
C VAL A 27 -17.31 23.74 23.32
N ALA A 28 -17.46 24.98 22.84
CA ALA A 28 -16.40 25.98 22.91
C ALA A 28 -16.20 26.48 24.34
N THR A 29 -17.28 26.92 25.00
CA THR A 29 -17.23 27.29 26.43
C THR A 29 -16.80 26.10 27.30
N LEU A 30 -17.23 24.88 26.97
CA LEU A 30 -16.81 23.67 27.69
C LEU A 30 -15.31 23.40 27.54
N GLN A 31 -14.73 23.53 26.34
CA GLN A 31 -13.31 23.27 26.06
C GLN A 31 -12.39 24.26 26.79
N ASP A 32 -12.75 25.55 26.83
CA ASP A 32 -12.01 26.59 27.56
C ASP A 32 -11.94 26.29 29.07
N HIS A 33 -13.07 25.88 29.66
CA HIS A 33 -13.12 25.54 31.07
C HIS A 33 -12.46 24.18 31.37
N ILE A 34 -12.61 23.19 30.49
CA ILE A 34 -11.86 21.92 30.53
C ILE A 34 -10.35 22.19 30.61
N THR A 35 -9.84 23.11 29.79
CA THR A 35 -8.41 23.46 29.78
C THR A 35 -7.97 24.03 31.13
N GLY A 36 -8.78 24.88 31.76
CA GLY A 36 -8.54 25.37 33.12
C GLY A 36 -8.55 24.26 34.17
N VAL A 37 -9.63 23.45 34.23
CA VAL A 37 -9.78 22.40 35.25
C VAL A 37 -8.72 21.32 35.14
N THR A 38 -8.32 20.94 33.93
CA THR A 38 -7.42 19.79 33.69
C THR A 38 -6.01 20.01 34.23
N PHE A 39 -5.50 21.25 34.24
CA PHE A 39 -4.10 21.55 34.59
C PHE A 39 -3.90 22.29 35.94
N CYS A 40 -4.98 22.58 36.68
CA CYS A 40 -4.89 23.12 38.05
C CYS A 40 -4.25 22.14 39.04
N ASN A 41 -3.54 22.70 40.04
CA ASN A 41 -3.11 21.96 41.23
C ASN A 41 -4.22 21.89 42.29
N LEU A 42 -4.29 20.77 43.01
CA LEU A 42 -5.40 20.40 43.90
C LEU A 42 -4.89 19.48 45.03
N ASP A 43 -4.55 20.07 46.18
CA ASP A 43 -3.92 19.35 47.29
C ASP A 43 -4.94 18.90 48.35
N GLY A 44 -5.06 17.59 48.58
CA GLY A 44 -5.90 17.02 49.66
C GLY A 44 -6.58 15.69 49.34
N GLU A 45 -6.84 14.88 50.37
CA GLU A 45 -7.40 13.51 50.27
C GLU A 45 -8.72 13.41 49.49
N ARG A 46 -9.65 14.36 49.70
CA ARG A 46 -10.96 14.39 49.02
C ARG A 46 -10.86 14.66 47.51
N LEU A 47 -9.70 15.11 47.03
CA LEU A 47 -9.48 15.47 45.63
C LEU A 47 -9.01 14.29 44.78
N LYS A 48 -8.86 13.07 45.34
CA LYS A 48 -8.52 11.85 44.59
C LYS A 48 -9.49 11.58 43.42
N VAL A 49 -10.81 11.76 43.62
CA VAL A 49 -11.82 11.60 42.55
C VAL A 49 -11.66 12.66 41.46
N LEU A 50 -11.47 13.92 41.86
CA LEU A 50 -11.25 15.03 40.92
C LEU A 50 -9.92 14.87 40.16
N ARG A 51 -8.88 14.33 40.80
CA ARG A 51 -7.60 13.99 40.17
C ARG A 51 -7.74 12.87 39.14
N MET A 52 -8.53 11.84 39.43
CA MET A 52 -8.88 10.80 38.44
C MET A 52 -9.65 11.41 37.26
N ALA A 53 -10.66 12.24 37.51
CA ALA A 53 -11.39 12.94 36.45
C ALA A 53 -10.48 13.80 35.57
N GLN A 54 -9.57 14.58 36.16
CA GLN A 54 -8.58 15.36 35.40
C GLN A 54 -7.63 14.48 34.58
N LEU A 55 -7.22 13.30 35.07
CA LEU A 55 -6.39 12.35 34.31
C LEU A 55 -7.16 11.71 33.15
N SER A 56 -8.44 11.39 33.35
CA SER A 56 -9.33 10.94 32.27
C SER A 56 -9.51 12.01 31.20
N ILE A 57 -9.62 13.29 31.58
CA ILE A 57 -9.71 14.40 30.61
C ILE A 57 -8.38 14.60 29.88
N GLU A 58 -7.23 14.55 30.56
CA GLU A 58 -5.90 14.59 29.91
C GLU A 58 -5.72 13.44 28.89
N TYR A 59 -6.24 12.25 29.20
CA TYR A 59 -6.26 11.11 28.29
C TYR A 59 -7.21 11.33 27.10
N LEU A 60 -8.44 11.81 27.33
CA LEU A 60 -9.41 12.10 26.26
C LEU A 60 -8.92 13.19 25.29
N LEU A 61 -8.25 14.24 25.81
CA LEU A 61 -7.61 15.27 24.98
C LEU A 61 -6.45 14.69 24.14
N HIS A 62 -5.63 13.81 24.73
CA HIS A 62 -4.58 13.11 23.98
C HIS A 62 -5.17 12.19 22.89
N CYS A 63 -6.27 11.48 23.17
CA CYS A 63 -6.98 10.71 22.17
C CYS A 63 -7.58 11.59 21.06
N GLN A 64 -8.13 12.77 21.40
CA GLN A 64 -8.65 13.74 20.42
C GLN A 64 -7.55 14.23 19.47
N GLU A 65 -6.38 14.60 20.01
CA GLU A 65 -5.22 15.02 19.23
C GLU A 65 -4.66 13.89 18.36
N HIS A 66 -4.52 12.68 18.91
CA HIS A 66 -4.02 11.50 18.20
C HIS A 66 -4.96 11.06 17.06
N LEU A 67 -6.28 11.05 17.30
CA LEU A 67 -7.27 10.74 16.27
C LEU A 67 -7.35 11.85 15.22
N GLY A 68 -7.25 13.12 15.59
CA GLY A 68 -7.24 14.24 14.65
C GLY A 68 -6.01 14.24 13.73
N THR A 69 -4.82 14.03 14.29
CA THR A 69 -3.57 13.92 13.51
C THR A 69 -3.55 12.69 12.61
N SER A 70 -4.04 11.55 13.10
CA SER A 70 -4.22 10.33 12.29
C SER A 70 -5.20 10.55 11.13
N LEU A 71 -6.37 11.15 11.40
CA LEU A 71 -7.37 11.48 10.38
C LEU A 71 -6.83 12.41 9.30
N ALA A 72 -6.08 13.45 9.69
CA ALA A 72 -5.44 14.38 8.75
C ALA A 72 -4.41 13.66 7.85
N MET A 73 -3.58 12.79 8.43
CA MET A 73 -2.62 11.96 7.68
C MET A 73 -3.32 10.99 6.71
N HIS A 74 -4.42 10.36 7.13
CA HIS A 74 -5.22 9.50 6.26
C HIS A 74 -5.90 10.28 5.11
N ALA A 75 -6.43 11.48 5.38
CA ALA A 75 -7.02 12.35 4.37
C ALA A 75 -5.97 12.81 3.33
N GLN A 76 -4.77 13.20 3.79
CA GLN A 76 -3.67 13.58 2.90
C GLN A 76 -3.22 12.41 2.00
N ARG A 77 -3.12 11.19 2.55
CA ARG A 77 -2.79 9.99 1.77
C ARG A 77 -3.86 9.63 0.74
N LEU A 78 -5.14 9.79 1.09
CA LEU A 78 -6.25 9.58 0.15
C LEU A 78 -6.20 10.60 -1.00
N GLN A 79 -5.92 11.87 -0.69
CA GLN A 79 -5.77 12.91 -1.71
C GLN A 79 -4.57 12.67 -2.64
N ALA A 80 -3.44 12.20 -2.10
CA ALA A 80 -2.27 11.81 -2.89
C ALA A 80 -2.59 10.63 -3.83
N ALA A 81 -3.21 9.57 -3.30
CA ALA A 81 -3.61 8.40 -4.09
C ALA A 81 -4.62 8.74 -5.21
N HIS A 82 -5.52 9.71 -4.99
CA HIS A 82 -6.39 10.23 -6.06
C HIS A 82 -5.62 10.98 -7.15
N ALA A 83 -4.60 11.76 -6.80
CA ALA A 83 -3.75 12.45 -7.78
C ALA A 83 -2.88 11.47 -8.59
N GLU A 84 -2.31 10.46 -7.93
CA GLU A 84 -1.57 9.37 -8.58
C GLU A 84 -2.47 8.59 -9.54
N LEU A 85 -3.69 8.23 -9.12
CA LEU A 85 -4.67 7.54 -9.96
C LEU A 85 -5.08 8.37 -11.19
N ALA A 86 -5.31 9.68 -11.02
CA ALA A 86 -5.63 10.57 -12.14
C ALA A 86 -4.46 10.67 -13.14
N CYS A 87 -3.22 10.75 -12.65
CA CYS A 87 -2.02 10.75 -13.49
C CYS A 87 -1.87 9.42 -14.27
N ALA A 88 -2.05 8.28 -13.60
CA ALA A 88 -2.00 6.97 -14.22
C ALA A 88 -3.12 6.75 -15.26
N GLN A 89 -4.33 7.26 -15.01
CA GLN A 89 -5.43 7.24 -15.97
C GLN A 89 -5.13 8.08 -17.22
N GLN A 90 -4.55 9.27 -17.07
CA GLN A 90 -4.11 10.11 -18.18
C GLN A 90 -3.04 9.41 -19.03
N GLN A 91 -2.00 8.86 -18.40
CA GLN A 91 -0.94 8.11 -19.09
C GLN A 91 -1.49 6.88 -19.82
N ALA A 92 -2.43 6.14 -19.21
CA ALA A 92 -3.09 5.00 -19.86
C ALA A 92 -3.94 5.42 -21.07
N ALA A 93 -4.62 6.58 -21.00
CA ALA A 93 -5.38 7.13 -22.13
C ALA A 93 -4.48 7.56 -23.29
N GLU A 94 -3.31 8.15 -22.99
CA GLU A 94 -2.29 8.53 -23.96
C GLU A 94 -1.65 7.30 -24.64
N GLN A 95 -1.23 6.30 -23.86
CA GLN A 95 -0.73 5.03 -24.40
C GLN A 95 -1.79 4.31 -25.26
N ALA A 96 -3.06 4.33 -24.83
CA ALA A 96 -4.15 3.78 -25.62
C ALA A 96 -4.39 4.55 -26.93
N ALA A 97 -4.13 5.87 -26.97
CA ALA A 97 -4.19 6.67 -28.19
C ALA A 97 -3.02 6.35 -29.14
N GLN A 98 -1.79 6.29 -28.63
CA GLN A 98 -0.60 5.88 -29.39
C GLN A 98 -0.77 4.48 -29.99
N LEU A 99 -1.29 3.52 -29.21
CA LEU A 99 -1.56 2.16 -29.66
C LEU A 99 -2.67 2.09 -30.73
N ARG A 100 -3.62 3.02 -30.76
CA ARG A 100 -4.60 3.13 -31.86
C ARG A 100 -3.92 3.63 -33.14
N GLY A 101 -3.16 4.72 -33.06
CA GLY A 101 -2.41 5.28 -34.20
C GLY A 101 -1.48 4.24 -34.83
N ALA A 102 -0.62 3.58 -34.03
CA ALA A 102 0.28 2.54 -34.52
C ALA A 102 -0.46 1.34 -35.16
N LYS A 103 -1.67 0.98 -34.69
CA LYS A 103 -2.51 -0.06 -35.31
C LYS A 103 -3.11 0.41 -36.65
N GLU A 104 -3.42 1.68 -36.81
CA GLU A 104 -3.93 2.27 -38.04
C GLU A 104 -2.83 2.42 -39.09
N GLU A 105 -1.65 2.90 -38.71
CA GLU A 105 -0.44 2.87 -39.55
C GLU A 105 -0.11 1.45 -40.00
N ASN A 106 -0.08 0.48 -39.08
CA ASN A 106 0.19 -0.93 -39.42
C ASN A 106 -0.86 -1.51 -40.40
N ARG A 107 -2.12 -1.07 -40.30
CA ARG A 107 -3.17 -1.39 -41.29
C ARG A 107 -2.92 -0.72 -42.65
N MET A 108 -2.43 0.52 -42.68
CA MET A 108 -2.05 1.19 -43.94
C MET A 108 -0.86 0.51 -44.61
N TRP A 109 0.21 0.23 -43.88
CA TRP A 109 1.39 -0.49 -44.40
C TRP A 109 1.02 -1.87 -44.94
N LYS A 110 0.18 -2.64 -44.23
CA LYS A 110 -0.33 -3.94 -44.73
C LYS A 110 -1.12 -3.81 -46.04
N LYS A 111 -1.97 -2.78 -46.19
CA LYS A 111 -2.67 -2.51 -47.45
C LYS A 111 -1.68 -2.18 -48.58
N LEU A 112 -0.71 -1.30 -48.33
CA LEU A 112 0.28 -0.89 -49.33
C LEU A 112 1.14 -2.08 -49.81
N ILE A 113 1.59 -2.94 -48.88
CA ILE A 113 2.34 -4.16 -49.21
C ILE A 113 1.49 -5.12 -50.05
N ALA A 114 0.21 -5.33 -49.70
CA ALA A 114 -0.69 -6.16 -50.49
C ALA A 114 -0.93 -5.59 -51.90
N THR A 115 -1.04 -4.27 -52.05
CA THR A 115 -1.15 -3.61 -53.36
C THR A 115 0.13 -3.77 -54.20
N GLN A 116 1.32 -3.60 -53.61
CA GLN A 116 2.58 -3.85 -54.32
C GLN A 116 2.72 -5.33 -54.72
N GLN A 117 2.38 -6.26 -53.83
CA GLN A 117 2.44 -7.70 -54.11
C GLN A 117 1.47 -8.10 -55.24
N PHE A 118 0.26 -7.52 -55.27
CA PHE A 118 -0.68 -7.69 -56.38
C PHE A 118 -0.14 -7.14 -57.70
N LEU A 119 0.46 -5.94 -57.71
CA LEU A 119 1.07 -5.35 -58.90
C LEU A 119 2.27 -6.16 -59.42
N LEU A 120 3.06 -6.75 -58.52
CA LEU A 120 4.17 -7.65 -58.88
C LEU A 120 3.69 -9.00 -59.42
N GLN A 121 2.57 -9.53 -58.92
CA GLN A 121 1.94 -10.74 -59.48
C GLN A 121 1.23 -10.45 -60.81
N ALA A 122 0.71 -9.23 -61.01
CA ALA A 122 0.17 -8.74 -62.27
C ALA A 122 1.26 -8.35 -63.30
N GLY A 123 2.35 -9.13 -63.35
CA GLY A 123 3.43 -8.99 -64.33
C GLY A 123 2.94 -9.03 -65.79
N PRO A 124 3.78 -8.62 -66.76
CA PRO A 124 3.36 -8.08 -68.07
C PRO A 124 2.71 -9.11 -69.02
N ASN A 125 1.45 -9.47 -68.73
CA ASN A 125 0.70 -10.53 -69.42
C ASN A 125 -0.74 -10.10 -69.81
N THR A 126 -1.18 -8.91 -69.41
CA THR A 126 -2.52 -8.36 -69.72
C THR A 126 -2.55 -7.39 -70.90
N TYR A 127 -1.40 -7.08 -71.53
CA TYR A 127 -1.30 -6.07 -72.60
C TYR A 127 -0.77 -6.58 -73.96
N CYS A 128 -0.61 -7.90 -74.14
CA CYS A 128 -0.07 -8.50 -75.38
C CYS A 128 -0.92 -9.69 -75.88
N LYS A 129 -2.19 -9.48 -76.25
CA LYS A 129 -3.03 -10.55 -76.83
C LYS A 129 -4.00 -10.15 -77.95
N VAL A 130 -3.54 -9.30 -78.90
CA VAL A 130 -4.18 -9.14 -80.22
C VAL A 130 -3.11 -9.04 -81.29
N ARG A 131 -3.28 -9.76 -82.41
CA ARG A 131 -2.42 -9.79 -83.62
C ARG A 131 -1.01 -10.39 -83.39
N GLY A 132 -0.57 -11.44 -84.08
CA GLY A 132 -1.21 -12.31 -85.07
C GLY A 132 -0.32 -12.56 -86.29
N GLY A 133 0.00 -13.83 -86.58
CA GLY A 133 0.84 -14.24 -87.70
C GLY A 133 1.61 -15.53 -87.39
N GLN A 134 1.71 -16.43 -88.37
CA GLN A 134 2.53 -17.64 -88.30
C GLN A 134 3.92 -17.39 -88.93
N VAL A 135 4.73 -18.46 -88.95
CA VAL A 135 6.10 -18.66 -89.50
C VAL A 135 7.15 -18.72 -88.36
N GLY A 136 7.99 -19.76 -88.26
CA GLY A 136 8.14 -20.94 -89.11
C GLY A 136 9.60 -21.16 -89.50
N GLY A 137 10.40 -21.74 -88.61
CA GLY A 137 11.82 -22.01 -88.85
C GLY A 137 12.36 -23.05 -87.87
N LEU A 138 13.03 -24.07 -88.40
CA LEU A 138 13.67 -25.15 -87.65
C LEU A 138 15.17 -24.89 -87.51
N GLY A 139 15.75 -25.24 -86.36
CA GLY A 139 17.20 -25.25 -86.13
C GLY A 139 17.51 -26.17 -84.94
N ALA A 140 18.43 -27.12 -85.12
CA ALA A 140 18.66 -28.20 -84.17
C ALA A 140 20.04 -28.10 -83.48
N GLY A 141 20.13 -28.52 -82.21
CA GLY A 141 21.39 -28.60 -81.47
C GLY A 141 21.23 -29.09 -80.02
N LYS A 142 21.78 -30.27 -79.72
CA LYS A 142 21.99 -30.91 -78.41
C LYS A 142 23.11 -31.98 -78.57
N PRO A 143 23.75 -32.52 -77.51
CA PRO A 143 23.52 -32.31 -76.07
C PRO A 143 24.67 -31.43 -75.48
N HIS A 144 25.45 -31.67 -74.40
CA HIS A 144 25.55 -32.77 -73.43
C HIS A 144 26.33 -32.37 -72.15
N LEU A 145 25.91 -32.91 -71.00
CA LEU A 145 26.65 -33.11 -69.74
C LEU A 145 27.17 -31.87 -68.95
N ALA A 146 27.25 -32.06 -67.64
CA ALA A 146 27.62 -31.02 -66.66
C ALA A 146 28.93 -31.37 -65.94
N HIS A 147 29.67 -30.35 -65.50
CA HIS A 147 30.51 -30.43 -64.31
C HIS A 147 30.83 -29.03 -63.77
N GLY A 148 31.03 -28.91 -62.45
CA GLY A 148 31.70 -27.74 -61.86
C GLY A 148 30.84 -26.49 -61.65
N THR A 149 29.75 -26.59 -60.88
CA THR A 149 29.09 -25.39 -60.32
C THR A 149 30.00 -24.73 -59.28
N SER A 150 30.98 -23.95 -59.75
CA SER A 150 31.72 -23.02 -58.89
C SER A 150 30.77 -21.91 -58.46
N VAL A 151 30.11 -22.07 -57.30
CA VAL A 151 29.19 -21.09 -56.74
C VAL A 151 29.99 -19.88 -56.28
N SER A 152 30.19 -18.93 -57.20
CA SER A 152 30.62 -17.57 -56.89
C SER A 152 29.51 -16.87 -56.10
N LEU A 153 29.41 -17.18 -54.80
CA LEU A 153 28.43 -16.62 -53.86
C LEU A 153 28.32 -15.12 -54.08
N SER A 154 27.15 -14.66 -54.49
CA SER A 154 26.94 -13.27 -54.85
C SER A 154 27.19 -12.37 -53.64
N PHE A 155 27.56 -11.11 -53.92
CA PHE A 155 27.76 -10.12 -52.87
C PHE A 155 26.53 -10.00 -51.95
N ALA A 156 25.33 -10.10 -52.54
CA ALA A 156 24.07 -10.07 -51.81
C ALA A 156 23.85 -11.29 -50.89
N GLU A 157 24.27 -12.49 -51.28
CA GLU A 157 24.18 -13.68 -50.42
C GLU A 157 25.15 -13.58 -49.23
N ARG A 158 26.38 -13.10 -49.46
CA ARG A 158 27.34 -12.84 -48.38
C ARG A 158 26.89 -11.72 -47.44
N GLN A 159 26.21 -10.69 -47.94
CA GLN A 159 25.61 -9.65 -47.12
C GLN A 159 24.44 -10.18 -46.28
N LYS A 160 23.59 -11.05 -46.86
CA LYS A 160 22.49 -11.71 -46.13
C LYS A 160 23.01 -12.65 -45.03
N MET A 161 24.05 -13.44 -45.29
CA MET A 161 24.65 -14.30 -44.26
C MET A 161 25.10 -13.50 -43.03
N LYS A 162 25.77 -12.36 -43.24
CA LYS A 162 26.17 -11.47 -42.12
C LYS A 162 24.99 -10.87 -41.35
N GLN A 163 23.88 -10.59 -42.02
CA GLN A 163 22.66 -10.12 -41.34
C GLN A 163 21.96 -11.23 -40.55
N VAL A 164 22.03 -12.49 -41.02
CA VAL A 164 21.54 -13.65 -40.27
C VAL A 164 22.42 -13.91 -39.05
N GLU A 165 23.74 -13.94 -39.22
CA GLU A 165 24.75 -14.10 -38.16
C GLU A 165 24.55 -13.06 -37.04
N GLN A 166 24.44 -11.76 -37.39
CA GLN A 166 24.13 -10.69 -36.44
C GLN A 166 22.79 -10.86 -35.72
N MET A 167 21.75 -11.31 -36.43
CA MET A 167 20.42 -11.53 -35.85
C MET A 167 20.38 -12.81 -34.97
N GLU A 168 21.23 -13.80 -35.24
CA GLU A 168 21.39 -14.99 -34.41
C GLU A 168 22.13 -14.67 -33.09
N ASP A 169 23.17 -13.82 -33.15
CA ASP A 169 23.85 -13.26 -31.97
C ASP A 169 22.87 -12.44 -31.09
N GLU A 170 22.15 -11.47 -31.67
CA GLU A 170 21.12 -10.69 -30.97
C GLU A 170 20.05 -11.60 -30.33
N LEU A 171 19.63 -12.66 -31.03
CA LEU A 171 18.67 -13.62 -30.50
C LEU A 171 19.23 -14.46 -29.35
N GLU A 172 20.51 -14.84 -29.30
CA GLU A 172 21.08 -15.55 -28.14
C GLU A 172 21.35 -14.60 -26.96
N GLU A 173 21.74 -13.34 -27.21
CA GLU A 173 21.84 -12.31 -26.16
C GLU A 173 20.47 -12.05 -25.50
N LEU A 174 19.41 -11.92 -26.31
CA LEU A 174 18.04 -11.77 -25.81
C LEU A 174 17.56 -13.01 -25.04
N LYS A 175 17.93 -14.23 -25.49
CA LYS A 175 17.66 -15.47 -24.74
C LYS A 175 18.42 -15.50 -23.41
N ALA A 176 19.67 -15.04 -23.36
CA ALA A 176 20.46 -14.96 -22.13
C ALA A 176 19.83 -13.99 -21.13
N LYS A 177 19.53 -12.75 -21.56
CA LYS A 177 18.83 -11.74 -20.76
C LYS A 177 17.46 -12.22 -20.26
N LEU A 178 16.71 -12.96 -21.07
CA LEU A 178 15.42 -13.54 -20.66
C LEU A 178 15.57 -14.66 -19.61
N ARG A 179 16.64 -15.48 -19.70
CA ARG A 179 16.96 -16.49 -18.67
C ARG A 179 17.37 -15.82 -17.35
N GLU A 180 18.22 -14.78 -17.42
CA GLU A 180 18.70 -14.04 -16.25
C GLU A 180 17.56 -13.32 -15.52
N THR A 181 16.78 -12.48 -16.22
CA THR A 181 15.64 -11.75 -15.65
C THR A 181 14.60 -12.70 -15.04
N ARG A 182 14.40 -13.88 -15.64
CA ARG A 182 13.54 -14.92 -15.06
C ARG A 182 14.11 -15.49 -13.76
N GLN A 183 15.41 -15.79 -13.69
CA GLN A 183 16.05 -16.27 -12.47
C GLN A 183 16.03 -15.21 -11.35
N GLN A 184 16.24 -13.93 -11.70
CA GLN A 184 16.11 -12.80 -10.77
C GLN A 184 14.68 -12.71 -10.20
N LEU A 185 13.66 -12.80 -11.06
CA LEU A 185 12.25 -12.76 -10.66
C LEU A 185 11.82 -13.99 -9.82
N GLU A 186 12.34 -15.17 -10.13
CA GLU A 186 12.10 -16.38 -9.34
C GLU A 186 12.78 -16.29 -7.95
N ALA A 187 14.00 -15.74 -7.86
CA ALA A 187 14.69 -15.49 -6.60
C ALA A 187 14.02 -14.38 -5.76
N GLU A 188 13.55 -13.30 -6.38
CA GLU A 188 12.82 -12.22 -5.71
C GLU A 188 11.52 -12.73 -5.08
N ARG A 189 10.78 -13.60 -5.79
CA ARG A 189 9.54 -14.21 -5.27
C ARG A 189 9.76 -15.08 -4.04
N GLU A 190 10.78 -15.93 -4.02
CA GLU A 190 11.08 -16.73 -2.82
C GLU A 190 11.62 -15.86 -1.67
N ALA A 191 12.37 -14.79 -1.96
CA ALA A 191 12.80 -13.82 -0.94
C ALA A 191 11.61 -13.02 -0.36
N GLU A 192 10.64 -12.63 -1.19
CA GLU A 192 9.41 -11.95 -0.79
C GLU A 192 8.50 -12.86 0.05
N LYS A 193 8.36 -14.13 -0.35
CA LYS A 193 7.65 -15.17 0.40
C LYS A 193 8.28 -15.40 1.77
N LEU A 194 9.60 -15.58 1.86
CA LEU A 194 10.32 -15.73 3.13
C LEU A 194 10.15 -14.51 4.04
N ARG A 195 10.11 -13.28 3.47
CA ARG A 195 9.81 -12.06 4.23
C ARG A 195 8.39 -12.07 4.79
N ARG A 196 7.38 -12.48 4.01
CA ARG A 196 5.99 -12.63 4.50
C ARG A 196 5.89 -13.65 5.62
N GLU A 197 6.53 -14.82 5.47
CA GLU A 197 6.56 -15.86 6.50
C GLU A 197 7.17 -15.32 7.81
N GLN A 198 8.34 -14.66 7.74
CA GLN A 198 8.96 -14.01 8.91
C GLN A 198 8.11 -12.89 9.52
N GLU A 199 7.35 -12.14 8.72
CA GLU A 199 6.46 -11.09 9.23
C GLU A 199 5.24 -11.70 9.95
N THR A 200 4.61 -12.72 9.38
CA THR A 200 3.48 -13.43 10.03
C THR A 200 3.90 -14.09 11.35
N GLU A 201 5.08 -14.71 11.41
CA GLU A 201 5.62 -15.28 12.64
C GLU A 201 5.92 -14.20 13.69
N ARG A 202 6.46 -13.04 13.29
CA ARG A 202 6.63 -11.88 14.18
C ARG A 202 5.31 -11.30 14.68
N VAL A 203 4.24 -11.34 13.88
CA VAL A 203 2.89 -10.96 14.34
C VAL A 203 2.38 -11.97 15.37
N ARG A 204 2.46 -13.27 15.09
CA ARG A 204 2.07 -14.35 16.01
C ARG A 204 2.80 -14.25 17.36
N GLN A 205 4.11 -14.01 17.35
CA GLN A 205 4.91 -13.85 18.57
C GLN A 205 4.41 -12.66 19.42
N ARG A 206 4.13 -11.50 18.80
CA ARG A 206 3.60 -10.32 19.51
C ARG A 206 2.16 -10.52 20.02
N GLU A 207 1.34 -11.30 19.32
CA GLU A 207 0.03 -11.71 19.84
C GLU A 207 0.15 -12.66 21.04
N GLU A 208 1.10 -13.59 21.03
CA GLU A 208 1.34 -14.52 22.15
C GLU A 208 1.93 -13.80 23.37
N GLU A 209 2.83 -12.84 23.16
CA GLU A 209 3.31 -11.92 24.20
C GLU A 209 2.13 -11.11 24.79
N GLY A 210 1.32 -10.46 23.94
CA GLY A 210 0.13 -9.71 24.38
C GLY A 210 -0.89 -10.56 25.15
N ARG A 211 -1.06 -11.84 24.81
CA ARG A 211 -1.90 -12.79 25.56
C ARG A 211 -1.32 -13.09 26.94
N ARG A 212 -0.02 -13.41 27.03
CA ARG A 212 0.68 -13.66 28.31
C ARG A 212 0.66 -12.41 29.21
N ASP A 213 0.76 -11.23 28.62
CA ASP A 213 0.72 -9.95 29.35
C ASP A 213 -0.68 -9.68 29.92
N LEU A 214 -1.73 -9.93 29.13
CA LEU A 214 -3.12 -9.87 29.58
C LEU A 214 -3.44 -10.91 30.66
N GLU A 215 -2.81 -12.08 30.63
CA GLU A 215 -2.94 -13.12 31.66
C GLU A 215 -2.27 -12.71 32.97
N ARG A 216 -1.00 -12.24 32.94
CA ARG A 216 -0.33 -11.71 34.14
C ARG A 216 -1.10 -10.54 34.76
N TRP A 217 -1.61 -9.61 33.95
CA TRP A 217 -2.44 -8.50 34.44
C TRP A 217 -3.73 -8.98 35.13
N LYS A 218 -4.38 -10.05 34.63
CA LYS A 218 -5.56 -10.63 35.29
C LYS A 218 -5.20 -11.20 36.67
N GLU A 219 -4.05 -11.87 36.80
CA GLU A 219 -3.58 -12.40 38.09
C GLU A 219 -3.19 -11.30 39.08
N GLU A 220 -2.47 -10.26 38.63
CA GLU A 220 -2.16 -9.09 39.46
C GLU A 220 -3.44 -8.41 39.93
N ARG A 221 -4.43 -8.28 39.04
CA ARG A 221 -5.75 -7.75 39.38
C ARG A 221 -6.47 -8.61 40.42
N THR A 222 -6.43 -9.94 40.36
CA THR A 222 -7.07 -10.79 41.39
C THR A 222 -6.35 -10.70 42.73
N LYS A 223 -5.01 -10.75 42.74
CA LYS A 223 -4.18 -10.55 43.95
C LYS A 223 -4.52 -9.22 44.65
N LEU A 224 -4.63 -8.12 43.89
CA LEU A 224 -5.03 -6.82 44.42
C LEU A 224 -6.47 -6.78 44.98
N HIS A 225 -7.41 -7.58 44.44
CA HIS A 225 -8.75 -7.68 45.03
C HIS A 225 -8.71 -8.49 46.34
N GLU A 226 -7.97 -9.59 46.38
CA GLU A 226 -7.75 -10.41 47.58
C GLU A 226 -7.09 -9.59 48.71
N GLU A 227 -6.07 -8.77 48.40
CA GLU A 227 -5.44 -7.85 49.34
C GLU A 227 -6.42 -6.78 49.86
N ILE A 228 -7.22 -6.17 48.98
CA ILE A 228 -8.23 -5.17 49.36
C ILE A 228 -9.31 -5.79 50.25
N ASP A 229 -9.78 -7.00 49.96
CA ASP A 229 -10.78 -7.69 50.78
C ASP A 229 -10.20 -8.23 52.09
N GLY A 230 -8.93 -8.59 52.14
CA GLY A 230 -8.20 -8.84 53.38
C GLY A 230 -8.12 -7.60 54.27
N LEU A 231 -7.73 -6.45 53.71
CA LEU A 231 -7.72 -5.17 54.43
C LEU A 231 -9.11 -4.77 54.93
N ARG A 232 -10.16 -4.92 54.11
CA ARG A 232 -11.56 -4.68 54.52
C ARG A 232 -11.96 -5.56 55.71
N GLN A 233 -11.61 -6.83 55.72
CA GLN A 233 -11.87 -7.74 56.84
C GLN A 233 -11.13 -7.32 58.11
N LEU A 234 -9.85 -6.92 58.00
CA LEU A 234 -9.07 -6.41 59.14
C LEU A 234 -9.68 -5.12 59.74
N PHE A 235 -10.10 -4.17 58.90
CA PHE A 235 -10.81 -2.97 59.37
C PHE A 235 -12.14 -3.32 60.04
N LEU A 236 -12.95 -4.21 59.45
CA LEU A 236 -14.21 -4.67 60.03
C LEU A 236 -14.03 -5.40 61.37
N ALA A 237 -12.95 -6.15 61.54
CA ALA A 237 -12.60 -6.77 62.82
C ALA A 237 -12.17 -5.71 63.85
N GLY A 238 -11.32 -4.76 63.47
CA GLY A 238 -10.88 -3.66 64.35
C GLY A 238 -12.03 -2.78 64.84
N PHE A 239 -12.97 -2.41 63.96
CA PHE A 239 -14.17 -1.66 64.36
C PHE A 239 -15.06 -2.44 65.34
N LYS A 240 -15.17 -3.77 65.19
CA LYS A 240 -15.92 -4.63 66.13
C LYS A 240 -15.25 -4.75 67.49
N ASP A 241 -13.92 -4.86 67.55
CA ASP A 241 -13.18 -4.88 68.82
C ASP A 241 -13.35 -3.54 69.54
N VAL A 242 -13.13 -2.41 68.86
CA VAL A 242 -13.30 -1.06 69.43
C VAL A 242 -14.72 -0.86 69.95
N ALA A 243 -15.75 -1.26 69.19
CA ALA A 243 -17.14 -1.16 69.63
C ALA A 243 -17.44 -2.03 70.87
N SER A 244 -16.97 -3.28 70.88
CA SER A 244 -17.09 -4.19 72.03
C SER A 244 -16.43 -3.59 73.28
N ARG A 245 -15.20 -3.07 73.13
CA ARG A 245 -14.43 -2.47 74.24
C ARG A 245 -15.03 -1.15 74.72
N SER A 246 -15.69 -0.37 73.86
CA SER A 246 -16.48 0.79 74.28
C SER A 246 -17.67 0.36 75.14
N SER A 247 -18.46 -0.62 74.67
CA SER A 247 -19.64 -1.10 75.40
C SER A 247 -19.32 -1.76 76.74
N ALA A 248 -18.08 -2.25 76.92
CA ALA A 248 -17.58 -2.83 78.18
C ALA A 248 -16.94 -1.80 79.14
N VAL A 249 -16.99 -0.50 78.79
CA VAL A 249 -16.52 0.62 79.63
C VAL A 249 -17.68 1.54 80.05
N GLU A 250 -18.82 1.45 79.36
CA GLU A 250 -20.03 2.26 79.62
C GLU A 250 -21.13 1.50 80.42
N GLY A 251 -20.83 0.31 80.96
CA GLY A 251 -21.75 -0.54 81.74
C GLY A 251 -21.09 -1.21 82.93
#